data_AF-A0A8S1I6E5-F1
#
_entry.id   AF-A0A8S1I6E5-F1
#
_cell.length_a   1.000
_cell.length_b   1.000
_cell.length_c   1.000
_cell.angle_alpha   90.00
_cell.angle_beta   90.00
_cell.angle_gamma   90.00
#
_symmetry.space_group_name_H-M   'P 1'
#
loop_
_entity.id
_entity.type
_entity.pdbx_description
1 polymer ?
#
loop_
_entity_poly.entity_id
_entity_poly.type
_entity_poly.pdbx_seq_one_letter_code
_entity_poly.pdbx_strand_id
1 'polypeptide(L)' 'MEIEIKFNETFEAPMGSPRPRFRNTGRFVQTYMPTAYTNHKAYIQGQMPKLNLERALKIELDFYFPLLKS' A
#
# COMPACT_ATOMS: atom_id res chain seq x y z
N MET A 1 -10.13 10.47 13.61
CA MET A 1 -9.54 11.21 12.48
C MET A 1 -9.97 10.48 11.24
N GLU A 2 -10.58 11.19 10.30
CA GLU A 2 -10.98 10.62 9.01
C GLU A 2 -9.93 11.03 7.97
N ILE A 3 -9.42 10.05 7.21
CA ILE A 3 -8.38 10.25 6.21
C ILE A 3 -8.85 9.54 4.96
N GLU A 4 -8.97 10.30 3.87
CA GLU A 4 -9.20 9.74 2.55
C GLU A 4 -7.84 9.44 1.89
N ILE A 5 -7.67 8.20 1.41
CA ILE A 5 -6.46 7.77 0.70
C ILE A 5 -6.82 7.49 -0.74
N LYS A 6 -6.22 8.24 -1.67
CA LYS A 6 -6.31 8.00 -3.11
C LYS A 6 -5.47 6.78 -3.43
N PHE A 7 -6.12 5.66 -3.72
CA PHE A 7 -5.43 4.39 -3.92
C PHE A 7 -4.82 4.27 -5.33
N ASN A 8 -5.56 4.59 -6.40
CA ASN A 8 -5.11 4.34 -7.79
C ASN A 8 -5.15 5.57 -8.72
N GLU A 9 -5.08 6.79 -8.17
CA GLU A 9 -5.20 7.99 -9.02
C GLU A 9 -3.93 8.27 -9.83
N THR A 10 -2.75 8.01 -9.26
CA THR A 10 -1.45 8.23 -9.93
C THR A 10 -0.78 6.94 -10.39
N PHE A 11 -1.04 5.83 -9.71
CA PHE A 11 -0.45 4.53 -10.00
C PHE A 11 -1.57 3.51 -10.14
N GLU A 12 -1.52 2.71 -11.18
CA GLU A 12 -2.42 1.56 -11.30
C GLU A 12 -2.30 0.64 -10.09
N ALA A 13 -3.40 -0.05 -9.76
CA ALA A 13 -3.41 -1.04 -8.69
C ALA A 13 -2.26 -2.03 -8.96
N PRO A 14 -1.31 -2.20 -8.02
CA PRO A 14 -0.19 -3.07 -8.28
C PRO A 14 -0.71 -4.49 -8.41
N MET A 15 -0.42 -5.12 -9.55
CA MET A 15 -0.73 -6.52 -9.74
C MET A 15 0.12 -7.33 -8.75
N GLY A 16 -0.54 -8.10 -7.89
CA GLY A 16 0.13 -9.02 -6.99
C GLY A 16 1.05 -9.95 -7.79
N SER A 17 2.28 -10.15 -7.34
CA SER A 17 3.17 -11.09 -8.01
C SER A 17 2.54 -12.49 -7.93
N PRO A 18 2.30 -13.19 -9.06
CA PRO A 18 1.68 -14.52 -9.05
C PRO A 18 2.46 -15.54 -8.23
N ARG A 19 3.78 -15.33 -8.09
CA ARG A 19 4.67 -16.10 -7.23
C ARG A 19 5.66 -15.15 -6.56
N PRO A 20 5.51 -14.86 -5.25
CA PRO A 20 6.47 -14.06 -4.51
C PRO A 20 7.88 -14.62 -4.70
N ARG A 21 8.79 -13.78 -5.20
CA ARG A 21 10.21 -14.15 -5.33
C ARG A 21 10.89 -13.74 -4.05
N PHE A 22 11.76 -14.59 -3.52
CA PHE A 22 12.55 -14.28 -2.34
C PHE A 22 14.01 -14.12 -2.76
N ARG A 23 14.69 -13.13 -2.17
CA ARG A 23 16.11 -12.87 -2.37
C ARG A 23 16.81 -12.81 -1.02
N ASN A 24 18.00 -13.38 -0.94
CA ASN A 24 18.87 -13.18 0.22
C ASN A 24 19.49 -11.78 0.13
N THR A 25 19.25 -10.96 1.15
CA THR A 25 19.84 -9.64 1.33
C THR A 25 20.68 -9.69 2.60
N GLY A 26 21.96 -10.04 2.45
CA GLY A 26 22.85 -10.28 3.59
C GLY A 26 22.41 -11.49 4.42
N ARG A 27 22.05 -11.26 5.69
CA ARG A 27 21.61 -12.31 6.63
C ARG A 27 20.09 -12.54 6.63
N PHE A 28 19.32 -11.81 5.82
CA PHE A 28 17.87 -11.85 5.82
C PHE A 28 17.31 -12.29 4.46
N VAL A 29 16.13 -12.91 4.50
CA VAL A 29 15.34 -13.21 3.29
C VAL A 29 14.37 -12.05 3.07
N GLN A 30 14.45 -11.42 1.91
CA GLN A 30 13.55 -10.35 1.51
C GLN A 30 12.65 -10.84 0.38
N THR A 31 11.34 -10.61 0.52
CA THR A 31 10.39 -10.76 -0.58
C THR A 31 10.64 -9.65 -1.61
N TYR A 32 10.93 -10.04 -2.84
CA TYR A 32 11.02 -9.13 -3.97
C TYR A 32 9.68 -8.41 -4.17
N MET A 33 9.76 -7.09 -4.26
CA MET A 33 8.63 -6.23 -4.61
C MET A 33 8.94 -5.56 -5.96
N PRO A 34 8.06 -5.66 -6.96
CA PRO A 34 8.23 -4.93 -8.22
C PRO A 34 8.31 -3.42 -8.00
N THR A 35 9.02 -2.71 -8.88
CA THR A 35 9.17 -1.24 -8.80
C THR A 35 7.81 -0.52 -8.79
N ALA A 36 6.83 -1.02 -9.56
CA ALA A 36 5.48 -0.48 -9.55
C ALA A 36 4.83 -0.56 -8.15
N TYR A 37 4.98 -1.69 -7.47
CA TYR A 37 4.49 -1.87 -6.10
C TYR A 37 5.21 -0.95 -5.12
N THR A 38 6.54 -0.82 -5.22
CA THR A 38 7.29 0.06 -4.30
C THR A 38 6.93 1.52 -4.48
N ASN A 39 6.70 1.96 -5.72
CA ASN A 39 6.28 3.32 -6.03
C ASN A 39 4.85 3.61 -5.53
N HIS A 40 3.92 2.68 -5.78
CA HIS A 40 2.55 2.76 -5.28
C HIS A 40 2.51 2.82 -3.74
N LYS A 41 3.31 1.98 -3.07
CA LYS A 41 3.47 2.02 -1.61
C LYS A 41 4.01 3.36 -1.11
N ALA A 42 5.02 3.92 -1.76
CA ALA A 42 5.58 5.22 -1.39
C ALA A 42 4.56 6.35 -1.59
N TYR A 43 3.74 6.28 -2.65
CA TYR A 43 2.65 7.21 -2.91
C TYR A 43 1.58 7.18 -1.82
N ILE A 44 1.11 6.00 -1.41
CA ILE A 44 0.18 5.87 -0.28
C ILE A 44 0.81 6.42 1.00
N GLN A 45 2.07 6.08 1.27
CA GLN A 45 2.78 6.55 2.46
C GLN A 45 2.88 8.08 2.50
N GLY A 46 3.04 8.75 1.36
CA GLY A 46 3.06 10.21 1.27
C GLY A 46 1.73 10.88 1.65
N GLN A 47 0.62 10.15 1.56
CA GLN A 47 -0.72 10.63 1.95
C GLN A 47 -1.00 10.41 3.45
N MET A 48 -0.23 9.55 4.11
CA MET A 48 -0.45 9.23 5.52
C MET A 48 0.00 10.39 6.42
N PRO A 49 -0.83 10.81 7.39
CA PRO A 49 -0.38 11.78 8.38
C PRO A 49 0.69 11.16 9.27
N LYS A 50 1.66 11.98 9.68
CA LYS A 50 2.63 11.59 10.71
C LYS A 50 1.92 11.53 12.05
N LEU A 51 1.45 10.34 12.41
CA LEU A 51 0.79 10.10 13.68
C LEU A 51 1.86 9.89 14.77
N ASN A 52 2.12 10.92 15.56
CA ASN A 52 2.89 10.82 16.80
C ASN A 52 1.98 10.24 17.89
N LEU A 53 1.67 8.94 17.80
CA LEU A 53 0.72 8.28 18.69
C LEU A 53 1.31 8.08 20.09
N GLU A 54 0.67 8.64 21.11
CA GLU A 54 0.95 8.35 22.52
C GLU A 54 0.07 7.23 23.08
N ARG A 55 -0.97 6.81 22.33
CA ARG A 55 -1.97 5.82 22.73
C ARG A 55 -2.34 4.88 21.58
N ALA A 56 -3.01 3.78 21.89
CA ALA A 56 -3.48 2.81 20.91
C ALA A 56 -4.45 3.42 19.89
N LEU A 57 -4.35 2.97 18.64
CA LEU A 57 -5.17 3.41 17.51
C LEU A 57 -6.14 2.29 17.10
N LYS A 58 -7.43 2.61 16.99
CA LYS A 58 -8.42 1.79 16.30
C LYS A 58 -8.55 2.31 14.87
N ILE A 59 -8.52 1.42 13.88
CA ILE A 59 -8.63 1.76 12.45
C ILE A 59 -9.87 1.05 11.89
N GLU A 60 -10.69 1.79 11.15
CA GLU A 60 -11.77 1.26 10.32
C GLU A 60 -11.42 1.61 8.87
N LEU A 61 -11.65 0.68 7.94
CA LEU A 61 -11.28 0.79 6.54
C LEU A 61 -12.50 0.52 5.67
N ASP A 62 -12.91 1.52 4.90
CA ASP A 62 -14.01 1.42 3.94
C ASP A 62 -13.47 1.39 2.51
N PHE A 63 -13.94 0.43 1.72
CA PHE A 63 -13.53 0.26 0.34
C PHE A 63 -14.65 0.68 -0.60
N TYR A 64 -14.41 1.74 -1.38
CA TYR A 64 -15.35 2.23 -2.39
C TYR A 64 -14.97 1.68 -3.77
N PHE A 65 -15.79 0.76 -4.28
CA PHE A 65 -15.63 0.23 -5.64
C PHE A 65 -16.61 0.93 -6.58
N PRO A 66 -16.16 1.53 -7.68
CA PRO A 66 -17.07 2.06 -8.68
C PRO A 66 -17.87 0.91 -9.30
N LEU A 67 -19.15 1.17 -9.59
CA LEU A 67 -19.98 0.22 -10.33
C LEU A 67 -19.34 0.02 -11.72
N LEU A 68 -19.08 -1.25 -12.09
CA LEU A 68 -18.66 -1.58 -13.44
C LEU A 68 -19.76 -1.13 -14.39
N LYS A 69 -19.44 -0.26 -15.35
CA LYS A 69 -20.34 0.03 -16.46
C LYS A 69 -20.48 -1.27 -17.26
N SER A 70 -21.70 -1.80 -17.32
CA SER A 70 -22.07 -2.95 -18.16
C SER A 70 -21.88 -2.65 -19.63
#